data_AF-A0A846Q278-F1
#
_entry.id   AF-A0A846Q278-F1
#
_cell.length_a   1.000
_cell.length_b   1.000
_cell.length_c   1.000
_cell.angle_alpha   90.00
_cell.angle_beta   90.00
_cell.angle_gamma   90.00
#
_symmetry.space_group_name_H-M   'P 1'
#
loop_
_entity.id
_entity.type
_entity.pdbx_description
1 polymer ?
#
loop_
_entity_poly.entity_id
_entity_poly.type
_entity_poly.pdbx_seq_one_letter_code
_entity_poly.pdbx_strand_id
1 'polypeptide(L)'
;MSKRQETKEGEGLLEDILSFIYKRLRKNVVKEMQKYVFDVSKFLFKKIILVVIGAVLIILGVLFTCISLVKYVSIYVPTWMAWLGVGLAVLIIGYLISVITLRR
;
A
#
# COMPACT_ATOMS: atom_id res chain seq x y z
N MET A 1 -5.28 11.90 66.09
CA MET A 1 -4.11 11.73 65.20
C MET A 1 -4.14 10.44 64.37
N SER A 2 -4.78 9.37 64.86
CA SER A 2 -4.87 8.05 64.20
C SER A 2 -5.71 8.01 62.89
N LYS A 3 -6.82 8.75 62.80
CA LYS A 3 -7.73 8.72 61.63
C LYS A 3 -7.18 9.32 60.32
N ARG A 4 -6.04 10.04 60.38
CA ARG A 4 -5.42 10.70 59.20
C ARG A 4 -4.38 9.83 58.50
N GLN A 5 -3.91 8.77 59.15
CA GLN A 5 -2.94 7.83 58.57
C GLN A 5 -3.62 6.76 57.70
N GLU A 6 -4.78 6.24 58.10
CA GLU A 6 -5.53 5.24 57.32
C GLU A 6 -5.97 5.75 55.94
N THR A 7 -6.31 7.04 55.82
CA THR A 7 -6.70 7.65 54.53
C THR A 7 -5.55 7.73 53.53
N LYS A 8 -4.29 7.91 53.97
CA LYS A 8 -3.14 8.00 53.07
C LYS A 8 -2.65 6.64 52.57
N GLU A 9 -2.82 5.61 53.39
CA GLU A 9 -2.48 4.23 53.03
C GLU A 9 -3.48 3.65 52.02
N GLY A 10 -4.76 3.97 52.19
CA GLY A 10 -5.81 3.62 51.22
C GLY A 10 -5.62 4.25 49.84
N GLU A 11 -5.20 5.52 49.78
CA GLU A 11 -4.95 6.22 48.50
C GLU A 11 -3.77 5.62 47.72
N GLY A 12 -2.67 5.25 48.40
CA GLY A 12 -1.52 4.60 47.76
C GLY A 12 -1.85 3.22 47.18
N LEU A 13 -2.68 2.43 47.88
CA LEU A 13 -3.13 1.13 47.36
C LEU A 13 -4.07 1.26 46.16
N LEU A 14 -4.91 2.29 46.12
CA LEU A 14 -5.78 2.55 44.98
C LEU A 14 -4.97 2.95 43.74
N GLU A 15 -3.95 3.78 43.89
CA GLU A 15 -3.04 4.15 42.81
C GLU A 15 -2.26 2.95 42.26
N ASP A 16 -1.80 2.05 43.14
CA ASP A 16 -1.10 0.83 42.72
C ASP A 16 -2.04 -0.11 41.95
N ILE A 17 -3.26 -0.32 42.43
CA ILE A 17 -4.28 -1.15 41.76
C ILE A 17 -4.65 -0.55 40.40
N LEU A 18 -4.86 0.77 40.32
CA LEU A 18 -5.14 1.49 39.07
C LEU A 18 -4.00 1.34 38.07
N SER A 19 -2.75 1.51 38.52
CA SER A 19 -1.57 1.38 37.65
C SER A 19 -1.45 -0.05 37.10
N PHE A 20 -1.80 -1.06 37.90
CA PHE A 20 -1.74 -2.47 37.53
C PHE A 20 -2.82 -2.82 36.49
N ILE A 21 -4.05 -2.34 36.70
CA ILE A 21 -5.18 -2.50 35.77
C ILE A 21 -4.87 -1.78 34.45
N TYR A 22 -4.38 -0.54 34.51
CA TYR A 22 -4.02 0.24 33.32
C TYR A 22 -2.91 -0.42 32.50
N LYS A 23 -1.84 -0.93 33.16
CA LYS A 23 -0.78 -1.68 32.49
C LYS A 23 -1.30 -2.95 31.82
N ARG A 24 -2.22 -3.66 32.48
CA ARG A 24 -2.76 -4.93 31.97
C ARG A 24 -3.69 -4.71 30.79
N LEU A 25 -4.60 -3.71 30.86
CA LEU A 25 -5.42 -3.29 29.73
C LEU A 25 -4.56 -2.81 28.56
N ARG A 26 -3.59 -1.93 28.79
CA ARG A 26 -2.71 -1.41 27.74
C ARG A 26 -1.95 -2.53 27.05
N LYS A 27 -1.41 -3.50 27.79
CA LYS A 27 -0.70 -4.64 27.19
C LYS A 27 -1.62 -5.53 26.35
N ASN A 28 -2.86 -5.76 26.80
CA ASN A 28 -3.80 -6.61 26.06
C ASN A 28 -4.29 -5.90 24.79
N VAL A 29 -4.72 -4.64 24.91
CA VAL A 29 -5.15 -3.80 23.79
C VAL A 29 -4.02 -3.61 22.77
N VAL A 30 -2.79 -3.37 23.21
CA VAL A 30 -1.64 -3.24 22.30
C VAL A 30 -1.37 -4.57 21.59
N LYS A 31 -1.46 -5.71 22.26
CA LYS A 31 -1.28 -7.03 21.61
C LYS A 31 -2.37 -7.32 20.59
N GLU A 32 -3.64 -7.06 20.91
CA GLU A 32 -4.76 -7.25 19.99
C GLU A 32 -4.70 -6.30 18.81
N MET A 33 -4.42 -5.02 19.05
CA MET A 33 -4.21 -4.01 18.01
C MET A 33 -3.02 -4.37 17.12
N GLN A 34 -1.90 -4.80 17.69
CA GLN A 34 -0.73 -5.21 16.92
C GLN A 34 -1.04 -6.41 16.02
N LYS A 35 -1.82 -7.38 16.51
CA LYS A 35 -2.22 -8.56 15.73
C LYS A 35 -3.14 -8.16 14.57
N TYR A 36 -4.12 -7.30 14.82
CA TYR A 36 -5.04 -6.79 13.80
C TYR A 36 -4.32 -5.95 12.74
N VAL A 37 -3.43 -5.04 13.17
CA VAL A 37 -2.63 -4.21 12.25
C VAL A 37 -1.69 -5.09 11.41
N PHE A 38 -1.06 -6.11 11.98
CA PHE A 38 -0.21 -7.03 11.22
C PHE A 38 -0.99 -7.85 10.18
N ASP A 39 -2.18 -8.34 10.52
CA ASP A 39 -3.01 -9.13 9.58
C ASP A 39 -3.54 -8.26 8.44
N VAL A 40 -4.09 -7.08 8.76
CA VAL A 40 -4.56 -6.13 7.75
C VAL A 40 -3.41 -5.69 6.84
N SER A 41 -2.24 -5.42 7.41
CA SER A 41 -1.05 -5.06 6.63
C SER A 41 -0.66 -6.17 5.65
N LYS A 42 -0.55 -7.42 6.10
CA LYS A 42 -0.22 -8.56 5.23
C LYS A 42 -1.21 -8.71 4.06
N PHE A 43 -2.49 -8.52 4.33
CA PHE A 43 -3.54 -8.64 3.30
C PHE A 43 -3.41 -7.56 2.23
N LEU A 44 -3.16 -6.31 2.64
CA LEU A 44 -2.92 -5.19 1.72
C LEU A 44 -1.62 -5.37 0.93
N PHE A 45 -0.52 -5.75 1.58
CA PHE A 45 0.76 -5.98 0.92
C PHE A 45 0.65 -7.03 -0.19
N LYS A 46 -0.02 -8.16 0.06
CA LYS A 46 -0.18 -9.22 -0.95
C LYS A 46 -0.95 -8.72 -2.17
N LYS A 47 -1.99 -7.91 -1.96
CA LYS A 47 -2.81 -7.33 -3.03
C LYS A 47 -2.04 -6.28 -3.82
N ILE A 48 -1.28 -5.43 -3.14
CA ILE A 48 -0.40 -4.42 -3.76
C ILE A 48 0.67 -5.11 -4.63
N ILE A 49 1.36 -6.11 -4.10
CA ILE A 49 2.38 -6.87 -4.85
C ILE A 49 1.79 -7.49 -6.11
N LEU A 50 0.60 -8.08 -6.02
CA LEU A 50 -0.07 -8.69 -7.18
C LEU A 50 -0.41 -7.66 -8.26
N VAL A 51 -0.94 -6.49 -7.85
CA VAL A 51 -1.24 -5.38 -8.77
C VAL A 51 0.04 -4.83 -9.40
N VAL A 52 1.10 -4.66 -8.62
CA VAL A 52 2.39 -4.17 -9.12
C VAL A 52 2.99 -5.14 -10.13
N ILE A 53 2.99 -6.44 -9.85
CA ILE A 53 3.48 -7.46 -10.80
C ILE A 53 2.66 -7.44 -12.10
N GLY A 54 1.33 -7.37 -11.99
CA GLY A 54 0.45 -7.27 -13.16
C GLY A 54 0.73 -6.00 -13.98
N ALA A 55 0.88 -4.86 -13.33
CA ALA A 55 1.21 -3.60 -13.98
C ALA A 55 2.58 -3.66 -14.68
N VAL A 56 3.61 -4.20 -14.01
CA VAL A 56 4.94 -4.36 -14.59
C VAL A 56 4.89 -5.28 -15.81
N LEU A 57 4.16 -6.40 -15.76
CA LEU A 57 3.99 -7.30 -16.90
C LEU A 57 3.31 -6.62 -18.10
N ILE A 58 2.28 -5.81 -17.86
CA ILE A 58 1.60 -5.04 -18.91
C ILE A 58 2.57 -4.04 -19.53
N ILE A 59 3.30 -3.28 -18.71
CA ILE A 59 4.29 -2.30 -19.18
C ILE A 59 5.39 -3.01 -20.00
N LEU A 60 5.90 -4.14 -19.52
CA LEU A 60 6.91 -4.92 -20.22
C LEU A 60 6.38 -5.43 -21.57
N GLY A 61 5.15 -5.96 -21.60
CA GLY A 61 4.53 -6.46 -22.82
C GLY A 61 4.29 -5.35 -23.85
N VAL A 62 3.86 -4.17 -23.40
CA VAL A 62 3.67 -3.00 -24.26
C VAL A 62 5.01 -2.51 -24.81
N LEU A 63 6.03 -2.39 -23.96
CA LEU A 63 7.38 -2.01 -24.38
C LEU A 63 7.97 -3.02 -25.37
N PHE A 64 7.83 -4.31 -25.08
CA PHE A 64 8.34 -5.37 -25.94
C PHE A 64 7.65 -5.38 -27.31
N THR A 65 6.32 -5.17 -27.31
CA THR A 65 5.53 -5.03 -28.55
C THR A 65 5.99 -3.80 -29.33
N CYS A 66 6.15 -2.66 -28.67
CA CYS A 66 6.62 -1.42 -29.29
C CYS A 66 8.02 -1.59 -29.90
N ILE A 67 8.97 -2.16 -29.16
CA ILE A 67 10.34 -2.39 -29.63
C ILE A 67 10.35 -3.38 -30.80
N SER A 68 9.56 -4.45 -30.72
CA SER A 68 9.46 -5.45 -31.80
C SER A 68 8.88 -4.85 -33.07
N LEU A 69 7.82 -4.03 -32.94
CA LEU A 69 7.20 -3.33 -34.05
C LEU A 69 8.16 -2.31 -34.69
N VAL A 70 8.88 -1.55 -33.85
CA VAL A 70 9.93 -0.63 -34.29
C VAL A 70 11.02 -1.37 -35.06
N LYS A 71 11.48 -2.51 -34.56
CA LYS A 71 12.51 -3.29 -35.23
C LYS A 71 12.05 -3.85 -36.57
N TYR A 72 10.78 -4.24 -36.67
CA TYR A 72 10.17 -4.75 -37.90
C TYR A 72 9.98 -3.64 -38.94
N VAL A 73 9.52 -2.46 -38.51
CA VAL A 73 9.33 -1.28 -39.38
C VAL A 73 10.67 -0.65 -39.75
N SER A 74 11.68 -0.74 -38.89
CA SER A 74 13.01 -0.16 -39.13
C SER A 74 13.76 -0.82 -40.29
N ILE A 75 13.28 -1.97 -40.78
CA ILE A 75 13.78 -2.59 -42.01
C ILE A 75 13.38 -1.78 -43.26
N TYR A 76 12.26 -1.05 -43.19
CA TYR A 76 11.71 -0.26 -44.30
C TYR A 76 11.81 1.26 -44.09
N VAL A 77 11.98 1.73 -42.84
CA VAL A 77 11.86 3.16 -42.49
C VAL A 77 12.92 3.56 -41.44
N PRO A 78 13.50 4.77 -41.48
CA PRO A 78 14.48 5.21 -40.48
C PRO A 78 13.95 5.19 -39.03
N THR A 79 14.81 4.80 -38.08
CA THR A 79 14.53 4.60 -36.64
C THR A 79 13.77 5.75 -35.98
N TRP A 80 14.01 7.00 -36.42
CA TRP A 80 13.31 8.19 -35.93
C TRP A 80 11.79 8.15 -36.19
N MET A 81 11.36 7.61 -37.33
CA MET A 81 9.94 7.46 -37.67
C MET A 81 9.29 6.32 -36.88
N ALA A 82 10.05 5.26 -36.57
CA ALA A 82 9.55 4.15 -35.79
C ALA A 82 9.23 4.58 -34.34
N TRP A 83 10.00 5.50 -33.76
CA TRP A 83 9.71 6.09 -32.44
C TRP A 83 8.39 6.87 -32.41
N LEU A 84 7.97 7.50 -33.52
CA LEU A 84 6.64 8.14 -33.61
C LEU A 84 5.50 7.11 -33.53
N GLY A 85 5.69 5.90 -34.06
CA GLY A 85 4.70 4.81 -33.94
C GLY A 85 4.50 4.36 -32.50
N VAL A 86 5.58 4.29 -31.72
CA VAL A 86 5.52 4.01 -30.27
C VAL A 86 4.79 5.12 -29.53
N GLY A 87 5.12 6.38 -29.83
CA GLY A 87 4.43 7.54 -29.25
C GLY A 87 2.93 7.52 -29.52
N LEU A 88 2.53 7.19 -30.75
CA LEU A 88 1.12 7.09 -31.13
C LEU A 88 0.39 5.95 -30.41
N ALA A 89 1.01 4.77 -30.29
CA ALA A 89 0.43 3.65 -29.57
C ALA A 89 0.22 3.98 -28.08
N VAL A 90 1.21 4.63 -27.44
CA VAL A 90 1.10 5.10 -26.06
C VAL A 90 -0.02 6.14 -25.91
N LEU A 91 -0.17 7.04 -26.88
CA LEU A 91 -1.21 8.06 -26.90
C LEU A 91 -2.61 7.43 -27.02
N ILE A 92 -2.79 6.43 -27.88
CA ILE A 92 -4.06 5.69 -28.04
C ILE A 92 -4.42 4.94 -26.75
N ILE A 93 -3.45 4.26 -26.13
CA ILE A 93 -3.66 3.54 -24.87
C ILE A 93 -4.01 4.53 -23.74
N GLY A 94 -3.26 5.62 -23.62
CA GLY A 94 -3.54 6.69 -22.65
C GLY A 94 -4.92 7.31 -22.85
N TYR A 95 -5.31 7.53 -24.10
CA TYR A 95 -6.63 8.04 -24.46
C TYR A 95 -7.75 7.06 -24.08
N LEU A 96 -7.62 5.77 -24.41
CA LEU A 96 -8.57 4.73 -24.02
C LEU A 96 -8.78 4.67 -22.51
N ILE A 97 -7.68 4.71 -21.74
CA ILE A 97 -7.74 4.74 -20.27
C ILE A 97 -8.44 6.01 -19.78
N SER A 98 -8.13 7.17 -20.37
CA SER A 98 -8.75 8.45 -20.02
C SER A 98 -10.26 8.43 -20.29
N VAL A 99 -10.70 7.88 -21.43
CA VAL A 99 -12.13 7.73 -21.78
C VAL A 99 -12.85 6.78 -20.82
N ILE A 100 -12.24 5.64 -20.47
CA ILE A 100 -12.82 4.68 -19.53
C ILE A 100 -12.93 5.31 -18.13
N THR A 101 -11.94 6.09 -17.73
CA THR A 101 -11.92 6.77 -16.42
C THR A 101 -12.93 7.92 -16.37
N LEU A 102 -13.06 8.70 -17.45
CA LEU A 102 -14.01 9.82 -17.54
C LEU A 102 -15.47 9.35 -17.65
N ARG A 103 -15.70 8.14 -18.19
CA ARG A 103 -17.03 7.54 -18.30
C ARG A 103 -17.53 6.94 -16.97
N ARG A 104 -16.65 6.77 -15.98
CA ARG A 104 -16.98 6.18 -14.68
C ARG A 104 -17.17 7.26 -13.63
#